data_AF-U6KEJ2-F1
#
_entry.id   AF-U6KEJ2-F1
#
_cell.length_a   1.000
_cell.length_b   1.000
_cell.length_c   1.000
_cell.angle_alpha   90.00
_cell.angle_beta   90.00
_cell.angle_gamma   90.00
#
_symmetry.space_group_name_H-M   'P 1'
#
loop_
_entity.id
_entity.type
_entity.pdbx_description
1 polymer ?
#
loop_
_entity_poly.entity_id
_entity_poly.type
_entity_poly.pdbx_seq_one_letter_code
_entity_poly.pdbx_strand_id
1 'polypeptide(L)'
;MAPFYKTAAAFCLVGLLGLQCGAETPAKYKYEVAQVGEDAYLTVKLARNGKISAKTSAVEVDTDTVTALQGQVQGSEGTTQASCDALLTTDLKKIFHHTFAYTATPDYRSLVQEALRTGLEAIGATYPTGTTAWQDIWKKDAAVSVLHLLGSSSTKVGCVIANCVKTTAVNVLSESDEGTPEKSVLFCQLKPAAAENEAAFSEEYFKELKERTTQLKDMKEEDLEDPIVTSSASAAVPSILTAGLVAILAAISA
;
A
#
# COMPACT_ATOMS: atom_id res chain seq x y z
N MET A 1 15.34 -10.09 98.73
CA MET A 1 14.30 -10.69 97.87
C MET A 1 13.81 -9.58 96.97
N ALA A 2 13.95 -9.74 95.65
CA ALA A 2 13.69 -8.71 94.63
C ALA A 2 12.22 -8.25 94.64
N PRO A 3 11.91 -7.12 93.98
CA PRO A 3 11.23 -7.35 92.71
C PRO A 3 11.41 -6.29 91.58
N PHE A 4 10.97 -6.75 90.40
CA PHE A 4 10.46 -6.07 89.20
C PHE A 4 11.38 -5.17 88.36
N TYR A 5 11.87 -5.73 87.25
CA TYR A 5 12.04 -4.99 85.99
C TYR A 5 11.26 -5.65 84.85
N LYS A 6 10.71 -4.74 84.03
CA LYS A 6 9.85 -4.86 82.85
C LYS A 6 10.44 -5.72 81.73
N THR A 7 9.55 -6.43 81.02
CA THR A 7 9.61 -6.56 79.55
C THR A 7 8.25 -7.01 79.01
N ALA A 8 7.54 -6.09 78.35
CA ALA A 8 6.40 -6.41 77.50
C ALA A 8 6.90 -6.39 76.05
N ALA A 9 6.99 -7.57 75.42
CA ALA A 9 7.30 -7.69 74.01
C ALA A 9 6.01 -7.57 73.20
N ALA A 10 5.81 -6.42 72.57
CA ALA A 10 4.76 -6.24 71.56
C ALA A 10 5.21 -6.92 70.27
N PHE A 11 4.61 -8.06 69.95
CA PHE A 11 4.72 -8.69 68.63
C PHE A 11 3.85 -7.91 67.64
N CYS A 12 4.46 -7.01 66.88
CA CYS A 12 3.84 -6.51 65.65
C CYS A 12 3.89 -7.62 64.59
N LEU A 13 2.75 -8.27 64.37
CA LEU A 13 2.47 -9.01 63.14
C LEU A 13 2.48 -8.01 61.99
N VAL A 14 3.60 -7.96 61.26
CA VAL A 14 3.66 -7.30 59.95
C VAL A 14 2.80 -8.15 59.01
N GLY A 15 1.54 -7.76 58.87
CA GLY A 15 0.71 -8.22 57.77
C GLY A 15 1.34 -7.74 56.47
N LEU A 16 2.11 -8.61 55.81
CA LEU A 16 2.40 -8.48 54.39
C LEU A 16 1.06 -8.61 53.65
N LEU A 17 0.32 -7.50 53.56
CA LEU A 17 -0.59 -7.26 52.46
C LEU A 17 0.29 -7.20 51.21
N GLY A 18 0.42 -8.36 50.56
CA GLY A 18 0.95 -8.45 49.23
C GLY A 18 0.05 -7.61 48.32
N LEU A 19 0.43 -6.35 48.10
CA LEU A 19 0.22 -5.75 46.81
C LEU A 19 0.99 -6.65 45.84
N GLN A 20 0.29 -7.59 45.21
CA GLN A 20 0.70 -8.05 43.91
C GLN A 20 0.81 -6.78 43.08
N CYS A 21 2.05 -6.31 42.90
CA CYS A 21 2.39 -5.36 41.87
C CYS A 21 1.89 -6.03 40.59
N GLY A 22 0.73 -5.60 40.09
CA GLY A 22 0.16 -6.14 38.87
C GLY A 22 1.18 -5.86 37.79
N ALA A 23 1.98 -6.87 37.46
CA ALA A 23 2.86 -6.81 36.30
C ALA A 23 1.92 -6.67 35.11
N GLU A 24 1.78 -5.44 34.61
CA GLU A 24 1.00 -5.14 33.43
C GLU A 24 1.53 -6.06 32.33
N THR A 25 0.70 -7.00 31.88
CA THR A 25 1.12 -7.94 30.86
C THR A 25 1.47 -7.10 29.62
N PRO A 26 2.68 -7.25 29.05
CA PRO A 26 3.10 -6.41 27.94
C PRO A 26 2.07 -6.50 26.82
N ALA A 27 1.70 -5.34 26.29
CA ALA A 27 0.73 -5.21 25.22
C ALA A 27 1.16 -6.09 24.04
N LYS A 28 0.19 -6.80 23.49
CA LYS A 28 0.33 -7.62 22.30
C LYS A 28 -0.55 -7.03 21.20
N TYR A 29 -0.11 -7.11 19.95
CA TYR A 29 -0.79 -6.51 18.81
C TYR A 29 -1.02 -7.55 17.73
N LYS A 30 -2.13 -7.41 16.98
CA LYS A 30 -2.45 -8.18 15.78
C LYS A 30 -2.93 -7.24 14.67
N TYR A 31 -2.96 -7.72 13.43
CA TYR A 31 -3.66 -7.04 12.35
C TYR A 31 -5.11 -7.51 12.26
N GLU A 32 -6.02 -6.55 12.13
CA GLU A 32 -7.38 -6.76 11.67
C GLU A 32 -7.52 -6.18 10.28
N VAL A 33 -7.95 -7.03 9.34
CA VAL A 33 -7.98 -6.65 7.93
C VAL A 33 -9.33 -6.06 7.56
N ALA A 34 -9.30 -4.87 6.96
CA ALA A 34 -10.44 -4.20 6.37
C ALA A 34 -10.27 -4.13 4.85
N GLN A 35 -11.39 -4.19 4.14
CA GLN A 35 -11.41 -3.96 2.70
C GLN A 35 -11.19 -2.47 2.40
N VAL A 36 -10.50 -2.19 1.30
CA VAL A 36 -10.36 -0.81 0.81
C VAL A 36 -11.55 -0.40 -0.05
N GLY A 37 -11.82 0.91 -0.14
CA GLY A 37 -12.77 1.45 -1.10
C GLY A 37 -12.23 1.48 -2.53
N GLU A 38 -13.11 1.70 -3.51
CA GLU A 38 -12.76 1.78 -4.94
C GLU A 38 -11.70 2.86 -5.25
N ASP A 39 -11.72 3.98 -4.52
CA ASP A 39 -10.74 5.07 -4.68
C ASP A 39 -9.29 4.61 -4.40
N ALA A 40 -9.07 3.58 -3.57
CA ALA A 40 -7.73 3.02 -3.37
C ALA A 40 -7.20 2.39 -4.67
N TYR A 41 -8.04 1.67 -5.41
CA TYR A 41 -7.65 1.06 -6.68
C TYR A 41 -7.46 2.09 -7.78
N LEU A 42 -8.33 3.10 -7.85
CA LEU A 42 -8.13 4.24 -8.74
C LEU A 42 -6.82 4.97 -8.41
N THR A 43 -6.53 5.18 -7.13
CA THR A 43 -5.27 5.78 -6.68
C THR A 43 -4.07 4.97 -7.14
N VAL A 44 -4.09 3.64 -7.04
CA VAL A 44 -3.00 2.78 -7.55
C VAL A 44 -2.84 2.93 -9.06
N LYS A 45 -3.94 2.94 -9.82
CA LYS A 45 -3.89 3.15 -11.28
C LYS A 45 -3.27 4.51 -11.61
N LEU A 46 -3.68 5.58 -10.93
CA LEU A 46 -3.15 6.94 -11.13
C LEU A 46 -1.69 7.06 -10.69
N ALA A 47 -1.33 6.44 -9.57
CA ALA A 47 0.05 6.37 -9.09
C ALA A 47 0.98 5.79 -10.15
N ARG A 48 0.53 4.73 -10.84
CA ARG A 48 1.29 4.03 -11.88
C ARG A 48 1.24 4.72 -13.23
N ASN A 49 0.09 5.18 -13.72
CA ASN A 49 -0.03 5.62 -15.12
C ASN A 49 -0.69 7.00 -15.31
N GLY A 50 -1.12 7.66 -14.23
CA GLY A 50 -1.76 8.98 -14.31
C GLY A 50 -0.80 10.05 -14.81
N LYS A 51 -1.16 10.74 -15.89
CA LYS A 51 -0.34 11.76 -16.59
C LYS A 51 1.05 11.26 -17.04
N ILE A 52 1.16 9.98 -17.41
CA ILE A 52 2.39 9.36 -17.89
C ILE A 52 2.11 8.79 -19.29
N SER A 53 2.92 9.15 -20.27
CA SER A 53 2.89 8.61 -21.64
C SER A 53 3.67 7.30 -21.77
N ALA A 54 4.80 7.17 -21.08
CA ALA A 54 5.62 5.95 -21.08
C ALA A 54 5.04 4.86 -20.16
N LYS A 55 3.77 4.49 -20.35
CA LYS A 55 2.98 3.71 -19.38
C LYS A 55 3.54 2.33 -19.07
N THR A 56 3.28 1.90 -17.83
CA THR A 56 3.35 0.50 -17.42
C THR A 56 2.04 -0.23 -17.72
N SER A 57 2.04 -1.56 -17.61
CA SER A 57 0.83 -2.36 -17.80
C SER A 57 -0.31 -1.87 -16.90
N ALA A 58 -1.51 -1.70 -17.45
CA ALA A 58 -2.69 -1.37 -16.65
C ALA A 58 -2.99 -2.49 -15.64
N VAL A 59 -3.44 -2.13 -14.44
CA VAL A 59 -3.85 -3.09 -13.42
C VAL A 59 -5.36 -3.12 -13.26
N GLU A 60 -5.88 -4.34 -13.17
CA GLU A 60 -7.27 -4.61 -12.82
C GLU A 60 -7.37 -5.15 -11.40
N VAL A 61 -8.49 -4.89 -10.74
CA VAL A 61 -8.78 -5.48 -9.43
C VAL A 61 -8.91 -6.99 -9.59
N ASP A 62 -8.25 -7.74 -8.72
CA ASP A 62 -8.22 -9.19 -8.74
C ASP A 62 -8.61 -9.75 -7.37
N THR A 63 -9.79 -10.37 -7.31
CA THR A 63 -10.37 -10.88 -6.05
C THR A 63 -9.52 -11.98 -5.43
N ASP A 64 -8.86 -12.79 -6.25
CA ASP A 64 -7.96 -13.84 -5.79
C ASP A 64 -6.72 -13.23 -5.14
N THR A 65 -6.16 -12.17 -5.72
CA THR A 65 -5.06 -11.39 -5.14
C THR A 65 -5.48 -10.71 -3.83
N VAL A 66 -6.70 -10.16 -3.74
CA VAL A 66 -7.23 -9.61 -2.49
C VAL A 66 -7.32 -10.69 -1.41
N THR A 67 -7.92 -11.84 -1.73
CA THR A 67 -8.12 -12.94 -0.78
C THR A 67 -6.78 -13.51 -0.29
N ALA A 68 -5.83 -13.71 -1.21
CA ALA A 68 -4.49 -14.16 -0.86
C ALA A 68 -3.77 -13.15 0.05
N LEU A 69 -3.87 -11.86 -0.26
CA LEU A 69 -3.29 -10.79 0.56
C LEU A 69 -3.91 -10.72 1.95
N GLN A 70 -5.23 -10.86 2.07
CA GLN A 70 -5.93 -10.93 3.36
C GLN A 70 -5.38 -12.06 4.23
N GLY A 71 -5.26 -13.27 3.67
CA GLY A 71 -4.68 -14.42 4.37
C GLY A 71 -3.23 -14.20 4.76
N GLN A 72 -2.42 -13.57 3.90
CA GLN A 72 -1.03 -13.25 4.21
C GLN A 72 -0.90 -12.23 5.35
N VAL A 73 -1.74 -11.19 5.38
CA VAL A 73 -1.71 -10.13 6.41
C VAL A 73 -2.23 -10.63 7.76
N GLN A 74 -3.30 -11.44 7.75
CA GLN A 74 -3.82 -12.07 8.98
C GLN A 74 -2.83 -13.09 9.55
N GLY A 75 -1.95 -13.63 8.70
CA GLY A 75 -1.03 -14.70 9.04
C GLY A 75 -1.77 -15.99 9.45
N SER A 76 -1.01 -17.00 9.87
CA SER A 76 -1.61 -18.12 10.59
C SER A 76 -2.20 -17.58 11.91
N GLU A 77 -3.52 -17.71 12.08
CA GLU A 77 -4.32 -17.19 13.19
C GLU A 77 -3.56 -17.23 14.53
N GLY A 78 -3.21 -16.07 15.10
CA GLY A 78 -2.70 -15.96 16.47
C GLY A 78 -1.27 -15.43 16.65
N THR A 79 -0.56 -15.01 15.59
CA THR A 79 0.77 -14.39 15.77
C THR A 79 0.63 -12.95 16.26
N THR A 80 0.51 -12.78 17.56
CA THR A 80 0.61 -11.47 18.19
C THR A 80 2.04 -10.99 18.29
N GLN A 81 2.28 -9.70 18.12
CA GLN A 81 3.61 -9.08 18.23
C GLN A 81 3.68 -8.05 19.35
N ALA A 82 4.90 -7.68 19.74
CA ALA A 82 5.14 -6.69 20.79
C ALA A 82 4.80 -5.24 20.36
N SER A 83 4.68 -4.98 19.06
CA SER A 83 4.33 -3.68 18.51
C SER A 83 3.69 -3.80 17.12
N CYS A 84 3.03 -2.74 16.66
CA CYS A 84 2.51 -2.64 15.30
C CYS A 84 3.59 -2.76 14.23
N ASP A 85 4.78 -2.19 14.48
CA ASP A 85 5.87 -2.20 13.50
C ASP A 85 6.48 -3.60 13.37
N ALA A 86 6.43 -4.41 14.43
CA ALA A 86 6.86 -5.81 14.42
C ALA A 86 5.90 -6.74 13.65
N LEU A 87 4.66 -6.32 13.39
CA LEU A 87 3.72 -7.07 12.54
C LEU A 87 4.08 -6.97 11.05
N LEU A 88 4.84 -5.96 10.63
CA LEU A 88 5.30 -5.78 9.25
C LEU A 88 6.51 -6.70 8.97
N THR A 89 6.21 -7.98 8.73
CA THR A 89 7.21 -9.03 8.47
C THR A 89 7.98 -8.82 7.17
N THR A 90 9.09 -9.55 6.99
CA THR A 90 9.89 -9.51 5.76
C THR A 90 9.07 -9.80 4.50
N ASP A 91 8.11 -10.73 4.57
CA ASP A 91 7.26 -11.06 3.42
C ASP A 91 6.24 -9.96 3.11
N LEU A 92 5.71 -9.29 4.14
CA LEU A 92 4.81 -8.14 3.96
C LEU A 92 5.55 -6.90 3.44
N LYS A 93 6.85 -6.78 3.74
CA LYS A 93 7.71 -5.72 3.17
C LYS A 93 7.96 -5.90 1.67
N LYS A 94 7.74 -7.10 1.13
CA LYS A 94 7.80 -7.41 -0.31
C LYS A 94 6.50 -7.07 -1.08
N ILE A 95 5.65 -6.27 -0.46
CA ILE A 95 4.40 -5.76 -1.02
C ILE A 95 4.45 -4.24 -0.86
N PHE A 96 3.77 -3.50 -1.75
CA PHE A 96 3.59 -2.07 -1.49
C PHE A 96 2.87 -1.91 -0.16
N HIS A 97 3.48 -1.16 0.74
CA HIS A 97 2.95 -0.86 2.06
C HIS A 97 3.20 0.60 2.43
N HIS A 98 2.23 1.21 3.10
CA HIS A 98 2.40 2.51 3.74
C HIS A 98 1.74 2.51 5.11
N THR A 99 2.51 2.79 6.15
CA THR A 99 2.04 2.84 7.53
C THR A 99 1.61 4.26 7.87
N PHE A 100 0.44 4.42 8.48
CA PHE A 100 -0.14 5.72 8.84
C PHE A 100 -0.89 5.65 10.17
N ALA A 101 -1.16 6.82 10.77
CA ALA A 101 -2.00 6.91 11.95
C ALA A 101 -3.44 6.50 11.60
N TYR A 102 -4.09 5.70 12.44
CA TYR A 102 -5.44 5.20 12.14
C TYR A 102 -6.43 6.34 11.89
N THR A 103 -7.26 6.15 10.87
CA THR A 103 -8.45 6.96 10.59
C THR A 103 -9.50 6.07 9.95
N ALA A 104 -10.77 6.29 10.29
CA ALA A 104 -11.88 5.53 9.73
C ALA A 104 -12.06 5.75 8.21
N THR A 105 -11.62 6.91 7.70
CA THR A 105 -11.75 7.30 6.30
C THR A 105 -10.40 7.79 5.77
N PRO A 106 -9.46 6.88 5.44
CA PRO A 106 -8.15 7.27 4.94
C PRO A 106 -8.23 7.93 3.56
N ASP A 107 -7.46 8.99 3.37
CA ASP A 107 -7.23 9.60 2.06
C ASP A 107 -6.13 8.81 1.33
N TYR A 108 -6.55 7.82 0.53
CA TYR A 108 -5.64 6.94 -0.20
C TYR A 108 -4.67 7.70 -1.10
N ARG A 109 -5.14 8.79 -1.73
CA ARG A 109 -4.33 9.59 -2.64
C ARG A 109 -3.18 10.27 -1.92
N SER A 110 -3.44 10.83 -0.74
CA SER A 110 -2.39 11.42 0.10
C SER A 110 -1.41 10.35 0.61
N LEU A 111 -1.91 9.19 1.06
CA LEU A 111 -1.07 8.09 1.55
C LEU A 111 -0.11 7.56 0.47
N VAL A 112 -0.64 7.27 -0.72
CA VAL A 112 0.17 6.77 -1.84
C VAL A 112 1.11 7.85 -2.38
N GLN A 113 0.68 9.12 -2.39
CA GLN A 113 1.54 10.24 -2.80
C GLN A 113 2.75 10.39 -1.87
N GLU A 114 2.56 10.23 -0.55
CA GLU A 114 3.64 10.28 0.43
C GLU A 114 4.63 9.12 0.25
N ALA A 115 4.10 7.90 0.05
CA ALA A 115 4.91 6.73 -0.23
C ALA A 115 5.73 6.91 -1.52
N LEU A 116 5.09 7.34 -2.61
CA LEU A 116 5.76 7.64 -3.89
C LEU A 116 6.87 8.67 -3.72
N ARG A 117 6.60 9.79 -3.02
CA ARG A 117 7.61 10.83 -2.77
C ARG A 117 8.83 10.25 -2.06
N THR A 118 8.60 9.54 -0.95
CA THR A 118 9.66 8.95 -0.13
C THR A 118 10.46 7.89 -0.89
N GLY A 119 9.78 7.01 -1.65
CA GLY A 119 10.46 5.97 -2.43
C GLY A 119 11.21 6.51 -3.64
N LEU A 120 10.67 7.49 -4.36
CA LEU A 120 11.37 8.12 -5.49
C LEU A 120 12.56 8.97 -5.03
N GLU A 121 12.48 9.60 -3.86
CA GLU A 121 13.64 10.23 -3.20
C GLU A 121 14.72 9.19 -2.88
N ALA A 122 14.34 8.02 -2.36
CA ALA A 122 15.27 6.93 -2.05
C ALA A 122 15.91 6.29 -3.30
N ILE A 123 15.18 6.19 -4.41
CA ILE A 123 15.73 5.74 -5.70
C ILE A 123 16.78 6.74 -6.21
N GLY A 124 16.46 8.04 -6.13
CA GLY A 124 17.37 9.13 -6.47
C GLY A 124 16.87 9.99 -7.62
N ALA A 125 17.76 10.86 -8.13
CA ALA A 125 17.47 11.73 -9.27
C ALA A 125 17.74 11.06 -10.62
N THR A 126 18.69 10.12 -10.65
CA THR A 126 19.15 9.44 -11.87
C THR A 126 18.62 8.02 -11.90
N TYR A 127 18.25 7.55 -13.08
CA TYR A 127 17.84 6.16 -13.29
C TYR A 127 19.01 5.21 -12.96
N PRO A 128 18.79 4.14 -12.15
CA PRO A 128 19.82 3.16 -11.87
C PRO A 128 20.21 2.37 -13.13
N THR A 129 21.50 2.37 -13.47
CA THR A 129 22.01 1.65 -14.64
C THR A 129 22.75 0.37 -14.23
N GLY A 130 22.30 -0.76 -14.79
CA GLY A 130 22.89 -2.08 -14.54
C GLY A 130 22.41 -2.77 -13.25
N THR A 131 22.68 -4.06 -13.17
CA THR A 131 22.15 -4.95 -12.11
C THR A 131 22.60 -4.55 -10.71
N THR A 132 23.87 -4.16 -10.52
CA THR A 132 24.39 -3.77 -9.20
C THR A 132 23.70 -2.53 -8.66
N ALA A 133 23.46 -1.53 -9.51
CA ALA A 133 22.76 -0.31 -9.10
C ALA A 133 21.33 -0.63 -8.64
N TRP A 134 20.62 -1.49 -9.37
CA TRP A 134 19.29 -1.95 -8.99
C TRP A 134 19.29 -2.75 -7.68
N GLN A 135 20.23 -3.68 -7.51
CA GLN A 135 20.42 -4.40 -6.25
C GLN A 135 20.61 -3.46 -5.06
N ASP A 136 21.35 -2.35 -5.24
CA ASP A 136 21.55 -1.37 -4.19
C ASP A 136 20.30 -0.54 -3.91
N ILE A 137 19.46 -0.26 -4.91
CA ILE A 137 18.14 0.36 -4.69
C ILE A 137 17.22 -0.60 -3.93
N TRP A 138 17.17 -1.89 -4.28
CA TRP A 138 16.35 -2.90 -3.61
C TRP A 138 16.74 -3.14 -2.14
N LYS A 139 17.92 -2.70 -1.70
CA LYS A 139 18.32 -2.71 -0.28
C LYS A 139 17.79 -1.52 0.51
N LYS A 140 17.23 -0.49 -0.14
CA LYS A 140 16.71 0.71 0.52
C LYS A 140 15.26 0.48 0.92
N ASP A 141 15.00 0.34 2.21
CA ASP A 141 13.66 0.11 2.76
C ASP A 141 12.59 1.07 2.19
N ALA A 142 12.92 2.36 2.08
CA ALA A 142 12.04 3.38 1.53
C ALA A 142 11.71 3.19 0.04
N ALA A 143 12.61 2.60 -0.75
CA ALA A 143 12.39 2.36 -2.17
C ALA A 143 11.57 1.09 -2.43
N VAL A 144 11.83 0.01 -1.68
CA VAL A 144 11.26 -1.33 -1.92
C VAL A 144 9.74 -1.31 -2.05
N SER A 145 9.04 -0.65 -1.12
CA SER A 145 7.57 -0.55 -1.16
C SER A 145 7.09 0.04 -2.49
N VAL A 146 7.69 1.14 -2.94
CA VAL A 146 7.35 1.80 -4.20
C VAL A 146 7.75 0.97 -5.42
N LEU A 147 8.87 0.24 -5.38
CA LEU A 147 9.25 -0.67 -6.47
C LEU A 147 8.20 -1.76 -6.69
N HIS A 148 7.59 -2.29 -5.62
CA HIS A 148 6.49 -3.23 -5.75
C HIS A 148 5.22 -2.61 -6.35
N LEU A 149 4.93 -1.33 -6.05
CA LEU A 149 3.81 -0.61 -6.66
C LEU A 149 4.01 -0.33 -8.15
N LEU A 150 5.24 -0.02 -8.55
CA LEU A 150 5.56 0.48 -9.89
C LEU A 150 6.03 -0.61 -10.87
N GLY A 151 5.91 -1.89 -10.50
CA GLY A 151 6.28 -3.02 -11.36
C GLY A 151 5.59 -2.95 -12.72
N SER A 152 6.40 -2.92 -13.79
CA SER A 152 5.94 -2.62 -15.15
C SER A 152 5.12 -3.74 -15.81
N SER A 153 5.37 -4.98 -15.40
CA SER A 153 4.72 -6.19 -15.93
C SER A 153 3.45 -6.60 -15.18
N SER A 154 3.13 -5.92 -14.07
CA SER A 154 1.97 -6.23 -13.25
C SER A 154 0.66 -5.83 -13.93
N THR A 155 -0.30 -6.75 -13.98
CA THR A 155 -1.62 -6.56 -14.62
C THR A 155 -2.79 -6.71 -13.66
N LYS A 156 -2.54 -7.18 -12.45
CA LYS A 156 -3.55 -7.40 -11.41
C LYS A 156 -3.13 -6.73 -10.10
N VAL A 157 -4.11 -6.27 -9.34
CA VAL A 157 -3.90 -5.65 -8.02
C VAL A 157 -4.96 -6.09 -7.02
N GLY A 158 -4.53 -6.35 -5.78
CA GLY A 158 -5.39 -6.49 -4.61
C GLY A 158 -4.87 -5.61 -3.49
N CYS A 159 -5.74 -4.85 -2.82
CA CYS A 159 -5.37 -3.96 -1.72
C CYS A 159 -6.20 -4.26 -0.47
N VAL A 160 -5.61 -4.04 0.70
CA VAL A 160 -6.26 -4.16 2.01
C VAL A 160 -5.74 -3.10 2.97
N ILE A 161 -6.52 -2.77 4.00
CA ILE A 161 -6.02 -2.07 5.18
C ILE A 161 -5.81 -3.09 6.30
N ALA A 162 -4.63 -3.05 6.91
CA ALA A 162 -4.33 -3.79 8.12
C ALA A 162 -4.35 -2.83 9.32
N ASN A 163 -5.39 -2.91 10.14
CA ASN A 163 -5.51 -2.13 11.37
C ASN A 163 -4.72 -2.83 12.48
N CYS A 164 -3.75 -2.14 13.05
CA CYS A 164 -3.02 -2.67 14.20
C CYS A 164 -3.83 -2.42 15.47
N VAL A 165 -4.31 -3.50 16.07
CA VAL A 165 -5.11 -3.46 17.31
C VAL A 165 -4.38 -4.16 18.44
N LYS A 166 -4.58 -3.64 19.65
CA LYS A 166 -4.07 -4.25 20.88
C LYS A 166 -4.95 -5.44 21.27
N THR A 167 -4.35 -6.60 21.47
CA THR A 167 -5.01 -7.78 22.02
C THR A 167 -4.92 -7.73 23.54
N THR A 168 -6.05 -7.78 24.24
CA THR A 168 -6.10 -8.01 25.69
C THR A 168 -5.84 -9.48 26.00
N ALA A 169 -5.03 -9.75 27.03
CA ALA A 169 -4.78 -11.13 27.46
C ALA A 169 -6.06 -11.72 28.07
N VAL A 170 -6.46 -12.88 27.54
CA VAL A 170 -7.64 -13.66 27.92
C VAL A 170 -7.64 -13.95 29.42
N ASN A 171 -8.39 -13.20 30.23
CA ASN A 171 -8.84 -13.65 31.56
C ASN A 171 -9.96 -12.83 32.21
N VAL A 172 -10.75 -12.07 31.44
CA VAL A 172 -12.01 -11.52 31.94
C VAL A 172 -13.06 -11.74 30.87
N LEU A 173 -14.20 -12.33 31.26
CA LEU A 173 -15.41 -12.50 30.45
C LEU A 173 -16.07 -11.14 30.16
N SER A 174 -15.29 -10.21 29.62
CA SER A 174 -15.73 -8.90 29.17
C SER A 174 -15.74 -8.97 27.66
N GLU A 175 -16.90 -8.68 27.07
CA GLU A 175 -17.03 -8.45 25.64
C GLU A 175 -15.90 -7.53 25.19
N SER A 176 -15.24 -7.95 24.13
CA SER A 176 -14.09 -7.35 23.46
C SER A 176 -14.14 -5.82 23.43
N ASP A 177 -13.48 -5.18 24.39
CA ASP A 177 -12.87 -3.86 24.15
C ASP A 177 -11.68 -4.07 23.21
N GLU A 178 -11.98 -4.34 21.94
CA GLU A 178 -11.02 -4.19 20.85
C GLU A 178 -10.65 -2.71 20.81
N GLY A 179 -9.49 -2.39 21.39
CA GLY A 179 -9.00 -1.01 21.45
C GLY A 179 -8.96 -0.42 20.05
N THR A 180 -9.42 0.83 19.90
CA THR A 180 -9.33 1.59 18.65
C THR A 180 -7.92 1.45 18.06
N PRO A 181 -7.78 1.09 16.77
CA PRO A 181 -6.46 0.89 16.18
C PRO A 181 -5.58 2.13 16.36
N GLU A 182 -4.31 1.94 16.69
CA GLU A 182 -3.36 3.06 16.83
C GLU A 182 -2.76 3.46 15.48
N LYS A 183 -2.42 2.44 14.68
CA LYS A 183 -1.84 2.58 13.34
C LYS A 183 -2.57 1.66 12.36
N SER A 184 -2.50 2.02 11.10
CA SER A 184 -2.94 1.17 10.00
C SER A 184 -1.85 1.08 8.94
N VAL A 185 -1.89 0.01 8.16
CA VAL A 185 -1.01 -0.18 7.01
C VAL A 185 -1.87 -0.41 5.77
N LEU A 186 -1.69 0.40 4.75
CA LEU A 186 -2.25 0.15 3.43
C LEU A 186 -1.33 -0.82 2.71
N PHE A 187 -1.81 -2.01 2.37
CA PHE A 187 -1.10 -2.96 1.51
C PHE A 187 -1.74 -3.00 0.12
N CYS A 188 -0.93 -3.02 -0.93
CA CYS A 188 -1.37 -3.33 -2.29
C CYS A 188 -0.41 -4.31 -2.95
N GLN A 189 -0.90 -5.52 -3.22
CA GLN A 189 -0.15 -6.56 -3.90
C GLN A 189 -0.45 -6.54 -5.39
N LEU A 190 0.62 -6.55 -6.18
CA LEU A 190 0.56 -6.57 -7.64
C LEU A 190 0.95 -7.96 -8.16
N LYS A 191 0.33 -8.39 -9.26
CA LYS A 191 0.61 -9.66 -9.91
C LYS A 191 0.80 -9.51 -11.43
N PRO A 192 1.86 -10.09 -12.01
CA PRO A 192 3.06 -10.62 -11.33
C PRO A 192 3.72 -9.54 -10.45
N ALA A 193 4.40 -9.97 -9.39
CA ALA A 193 5.17 -9.07 -8.54
C ALA A 193 6.40 -8.54 -9.30
N ALA A 194 6.87 -7.34 -8.94
CA ALA A 194 8.14 -6.83 -9.45
C ALA A 194 9.30 -7.80 -9.11
N ALA A 195 10.18 -8.04 -10.07
CA ALA A 195 11.33 -8.91 -9.88
C ALA A 195 12.37 -8.21 -8.98
N GLU A 196 12.61 -8.79 -7.80
CA GLU A 196 13.62 -8.29 -6.86
C GLU A 196 15.01 -8.28 -7.54
N ASN A 197 15.82 -7.26 -7.22
CA ASN A 197 17.18 -7.07 -7.75
C ASN A 197 17.25 -6.71 -9.25
N GLU A 198 16.11 -6.52 -9.92
CA GLU A 198 16.02 -6.10 -11.31
C GLU A 198 15.35 -4.73 -11.44
N ALA A 199 15.35 -4.17 -12.66
CA ALA A 199 14.62 -2.94 -12.93
C ALA A 199 13.12 -3.17 -12.83
N ALA A 200 12.44 -2.44 -11.94
CA ALA A 200 10.99 -2.55 -11.79
C ALA A 200 10.23 -1.94 -12.98
N PHE A 201 10.82 -0.93 -13.63
CA PHE A 201 10.23 -0.13 -14.71
C PHE A 201 11.31 0.43 -15.63
N SER A 202 10.94 1.02 -16.78
CA SER A 202 11.88 1.58 -17.75
C SER A 202 12.41 2.96 -17.35
N GLU A 203 13.48 3.40 -18.03
CA GLU A 203 14.08 4.72 -17.80
C GLU A 203 13.14 5.86 -18.22
N GLU A 204 12.43 5.69 -19.33
CA GLU A 204 11.48 6.68 -19.85
C GLU A 204 10.33 6.88 -18.86
N TYR A 205 9.78 5.79 -18.33
CA TYR A 205 8.76 5.81 -17.29
C TYR A 205 9.24 6.53 -16.03
N PHE A 206 10.46 6.21 -15.56
CA PHE A 206 11.05 6.84 -14.39
C PHE A 206 11.18 8.36 -14.57
N LYS A 207 11.66 8.80 -15.73
CA LYS A 207 11.84 10.21 -16.04
C LYS A 207 10.51 10.96 -15.97
N GLU A 208 9.48 10.46 -16.64
CA GLU A 208 8.15 11.10 -16.62
C GLU A 208 7.55 11.09 -15.21
N LEU A 209 7.71 10.01 -14.45
CA LEU A 209 7.24 9.93 -13.07
C LEU A 209 7.93 10.97 -12.16
N LYS A 210 9.21 11.27 -12.38
CA LYS A 210 9.97 12.31 -11.66
C LYS A 210 9.56 13.72 -12.08
N GLU A 211 9.21 13.91 -13.35
CA GLU A 211 8.76 15.19 -13.90
C GLU A 211 7.28 15.48 -13.60
N ARG A 212 6.52 14.47 -13.15
CA ARG A 212 5.09 14.60 -12.80
C ARG A 212 4.87 15.54 -11.62
N THR A 213 4.37 16.73 -11.90
CA THR A 213 4.08 17.78 -10.91
C THR A 213 2.66 17.73 -10.35
N THR A 214 1.72 17.15 -11.10
CA THR A 214 0.34 16.97 -10.63
C THR A 214 0.31 15.97 -9.49
N GLN A 215 -0.36 16.29 -8.39
CA GLN A 215 -0.49 15.38 -7.25
C GLN A 215 -1.64 14.39 -7.48
N LEU A 216 -1.56 13.19 -6.88
CA LEU A 216 -2.60 12.18 -7.04
C LEU A 216 -4.00 12.66 -6.64
N LYS A 217 -4.10 13.53 -5.63
CA LYS A 217 -5.37 14.14 -5.19
C LYS A 217 -6.06 14.98 -6.28
N ASP A 218 -5.27 15.55 -7.20
CA ASP A 218 -5.76 16.45 -8.25
C ASP A 218 -5.98 15.70 -9.58
N MET A 219 -5.55 14.44 -9.67
CA MET A 219 -5.75 13.61 -10.85
C MET A 219 -7.15 13.01 -10.91
N LYS A 220 -7.58 12.58 -12.08
CA LYS A 220 -8.86 11.90 -12.31
C LYS A 220 -8.68 10.70 -13.23
N GLU A 221 -9.73 9.90 -13.36
CA GLU A 221 -9.68 8.69 -14.20
C GLU A 221 -9.29 8.99 -15.65
N GLU A 222 -9.69 10.16 -16.19
CA GLU A 222 -9.32 10.58 -17.53
C GLU A 222 -7.80 10.80 -17.69
N ASP A 223 -7.07 11.00 -16.59
CA ASP A 223 -5.61 11.14 -16.62
C ASP A 223 -4.89 9.81 -16.83
N LEU A 224 -5.62 8.69 -16.84
CA LEU A 224 -5.13 7.37 -17.24
C LEU A 224 -5.13 7.18 -18.75
N GLU A 225 -5.82 8.04 -19.52
CA GLU A 225 -5.82 7.97 -20.97
C GLU A 225 -4.49 8.48 -21.53
N ASP A 226 -4.16 8.08 -22.77
CA ASP A 226 -2.98 8.66 -23.41
C ASP A 226 -3.25 10.14 -23.67
N PRO A 227 -2.25 11.03 -23.54
CA PRO A 227 -2.43 12.39 -24.02
C PRO A 227 -2.83 12.29 -25.49
N ILE A 228 -4.04 12.76 -25.81
CA ILE A 228 -4.53 12.81 -27.18
C ILE A 228 -3.44 13.54 -27.96
N VAL A 229 -2.75 12.82 -28.84
CA VAL A 229 -1.86 13.44 -29.81
C VAL A 229 -2.80 14.21 -30.73
N THR A 230 -3.11 15.45 -30.38
CA THR A 230 -3.55 16.44 -31.35
C THR A 230 -2.34 16.71 -32.22
N SER A 231 -2.06 15.76 -33.13
CA SER A 231 -1.31 16.03 -34.33
C SER A 231 -2.02 17.20 -34.99
N SER A 232 -1.38 18.35 -34.94
CA SER A 232 -1.81 19.54 -35.64
C SER A 232 -1.77 19.28 -37.14
N ALA A 233 -2.86 18.74 -37.69
CA ALA A 233 -3.31 18.89 -39.08
C ALA A 233 -4.62 18.10 -39.34
N SER A 234 -5.76 18.69 -38.99
CA SER A 234 -6.95 18.58 -39.84
C SER A 234 -7.19 20.01 -40.32
N ALA A 235 -6.58 20.46 -41.43
CA ALA A 235 -7.08 20.17 -42.77
C ALA A 235 -8.60 20.02 -42.73
N ALA A 236 -9.31 21.07 -43.14
CA ALA A 236 -10.73 21.01 -43.42
C ALA A 236 -11.00 19.77 -44.26
N VAL A 237 -11.70 18.79 -43.71
CA VAL A 237 -12.24 17.68 -44.49
C VAL A 237 -13.32 18.32 -45.38
N PRO A 238 -13.15 18.44 -46.71
CA PRO A 238 -14.28 18.78 -47.54
C PRO A 238 -15.21 17.58 -47.47
N SER A 239 -16.41 17.78 -46.95
CA SER A 239 -17.51 16.81 -47.05
C SER A 239 -17.84 16.62 -48.53
N ILE A 240 -17.13 15.71 -49.20
CA ILE A 240 -17.50 15.27 -50.54
C ILE A 240 -18.71 14.36 -50.35
N LEU A 241 -19.88 14.97 -50.43
CA LEU A 241 -21.13 14.33 -50.77
C LEU A 241 -20.89 13.49 -52.02
N THR A 242 -20.80 12.17 -51.84
CA THR A 242 -20.87 11.19 -52.91
C THR A 242 -22.29 11.19 -53.46
N ALA A 243 -22.57 12.16 -54.33
CA ALA A 243 -23.73 12.15 -55.21
C ALA A 243 -23.54 10.99 -56.21
N GLY A 244 -24.48 10.04 -56.17
CA GLY A 244 -24.52 8.92 -57.11
C GLY A 244 -24.66 9.42 -58.55
N LEU A 245 -23.72 9.03 -59.39
CA LEU A 245 -23.83 9.13 -60.84
C LEU A 245 -23.46 7.78 -61.45
N VAL A 246 -24.45 6.92 -61.65
CA VAL A 246 -24.33 5.75 -62.53
C VAL A 246 -24.89 6.15 -63.88
N ALA A 247 -24.00 6.50 -64.80
CA ALA A 247 -24.32 6.68 -66.20
C ALA A 247 -24.20 5.33 -66.93
N ILE A 248 -25.25 4.99 -67.67
CA ILE A 248 -25.45 3.79 -68.50
C ILE A 248 -24.75 3.98 -69.86
N LEU A 249 -24.52 2.85 -70.55
CA LEU A 249 -24.19 2.59 -71.97
C LEU A 249 -22.70 2.27 -72.24
N ALA A 250 -22.30 1.36 -73.14
CA ALA A 250 -22.84 0.20 -73.88
C ALA A 250 -21.71 -0.20 -74.86
N ALA A 251 -21.40 -1.48 -75.09
CA ALA A 251 -20.78 -1.96 -76.35
C ALA A 251 -20.64 -3.50 -76.43
N ILE A 252 -21.60 -4.09 -77.13
CA ILE A 252 -21.56 -5.20 -78.12
C ILE A 252 -20.19 -5.85 -78.43
N SER A 253 -20.11 -7.17 -78.30
CA SER A 253 -19.50 -8.18 -79.21
C SER A 253 -19.39 -9.51 -78.42
N ALA A 254 -19.80 -10.70 -78.86
CA ALA A 254 -20.19 -11.26 -80.16
C ALA A 254 -21.23 -12.39 -79.93
#